data_AF-A0A4Y2V5W7-F1
#
_entry.id   AF-A0A4Y2V5W7-F1
#
_cell.length_a   1.000
_cell.length_b   1.000
_cell.length_c   1.000
_cell.angle_alpha   90.00
_cell.angle_beta   90.00
_cell.angle_gamma   90.00
#
_symmetry.space_group_name_H-M   'P 1'
#
loop_
_entity.id
_entity.type
_entity.pdbx_description
1 polymer ?
#
loop_
_entity_poly.entity_id
_entity_poly.type
_entity_poly.pdbx_seq_one_letter_code
_entity_poly.pdbx_strand_id
1 'polypeptide(L)'
;MIGIAEDDRRYLRFLWNTNDKGKEYVVLQMNRVLFGSRCSPFLLRATIGYHVRKYLERYPDCVDMLDNALYADDLCYGAETVQEVLNLSAGAVSILKDAGFHLRKLCTNSRELQALWIQNDLINEIGFEQDCKLKVLGLVWNLDEDCVGVDVTPLLNSLESMGNTKRSVLSTVARVFDPLGFISPFVVRVKKLVQEIWERGVDWDSKLPDDLRIKWEKWCCETGCLSDVRINRCYFSNWDRDAGGIEMHIFCDSSQVAYGAVAYFRWETTSGEVGVRFVMAKSRLAPLKKLSLPRLELMGALVGAKLWKHLSVVFKSLVKRVVMWTDSEICLHWIKSSATEWKQFVSNRVVEIQDCVVPDRWFHCPGLENPADRLTRGVSAV
;
A
#
# COMPACT_ATOMS: atom_id res chain seq x y z
N MET A 1 11.16 -14.62 -22.63
CA MET A 1 11.60 -14.95 -21.24
C MET A 1 13.13 -14.87 -21.17
N ILE A 2 13.68 -14.26 -20.12
CA ILE A 2 15.10 -13.84 -20.06
C ILE A 2 16.01 -15.04 -19.74
N GLY A 3 16.99 -15.27 -20.61
CA GLY A 3 18.00 -16.33 -20.46
C GLY A 3 19.08 -15.97 -19.44
N ILE A 4 19.56 -16.98 -18.71
CA ILE A 4 20.76 -16.85 -17.88
C ILE A 4 21.97 -17.28 -18.71
N ALA A 5 23.07 -16.53 -18.60
CA ALA A 5 24.36 -16.88 -19.20
C ALA A 5 24.79 -18.29 -18.77
N GLU A 6 25.35 -19.08 -19.68
CA GLU A 6 25.63 -20.50 -19.41
C GLU A 6 26.54 -20.72 -18.21
N ASP A 7 27.53 -19.84 -18.04
CA ASP A 7 28.45 -19.86 -16.91
C ASP A 7 27.75 -19.64 -15.56
N ASP A 8 26.67 -18.87 -15.53
CA ASP A 8 25.97 -18.54 -14.29
C ASP A 8 24.93 -19.59 -13.88
N ARG A 9 24.46 -20.43 -14.82
CA ARG A 9 23.41 -21.45 -14.57
C ARG A 9 23.80 -22.43 -13.46
N ARG A 10 25.11 -22.70 -13.29
CA ARG A 10 25.63 -23.60 -12.24
C ARG A 10 25.32 -23.12 -10.82
N TYR A 11 25.17 -21.81 -10.62
CA TYR A 11 24.84 -21.22 -9.31
C TYR A 11 23.35 -21.31 -8.98
N LEU A 12 22.53 -21.75 -9.94
CA LEU A 12 21.07 -21.82 -9.83
C LEU A 12 20.58 -23.27 -9.96
N ARG A 13 21.40 -24.21 -9.47
CA ARG A 13 21.05 -25.62 -9.35
C ARG A 13 20.19 -25.85 -8.12
N PHE A 14 19.25 -26.77 -8.24
CA PHE A 14 18.39 -27.20 -7.14
C PHE A 14 18.16 -28.71 -7.18
N LEU A 15 17.88 -29.28 -6.01
CA LEU A 15 17.50 -30.68 -5.88
C LEU A 15 15.99 -30.80 -6.00
N TRP A 16 15.54 -31.65 -6.91
CA TRP A 16 14.13 -31.98 -7.06
C TRP A 16 13.88 -33.40 -6.57
N ASN A 17 12.94 -33.57 -5.66
CA ASN A 17 12.51 -34.90 -5.23
C ASN A 17 11.54 -35.46 -6.27
N THR A 18 11.88 -36.58 -6.90
CA THR A 18 11.04 -37.22 -7.91
C THR A 18 9.97 -38.15 -7.31
N ASN A 19 10.01 -38.41 -6.00
CA ASN A 19 9.06 -39.30 -5.33
C ASN A 19 8.81 -38.90 -3.87
N ASP A 20 7.57 -38.57 -3.50
CA ASP A 20 7.20 -38.18 -2.12
C ASP A 20 7.48 -39.26 -1.05
N LYS A 21 7.74 -40.50 -1.49
CA LYS A 21 8.03 -41.65 -0.63
C LYS A 21 9.50 -42.09 -0.63
N GLY A 22 10.39 -41.43 -1.39
CA GLY A 22 11.80 -41.80 -1.53
C GLY A 22 12.76 -40.62 -1.36
N LYS A 23 14.03 -40.91 -1.02
CA LYS A 23 15.15 -39.95 -1.04
C LYS A 23 15.87 -39.94 -2.39
N GLU A 24 15.13 -39.98 -3.49
CA GLU A 24 15.72 -39.92 -4.83
C GLU A 24 15.64 -38.48 -5.33
N TYR A 25 16.79 -37.83 -5.44
CA TYR A 25 16.89 -36.44 -5.84
C TYR A 25 17.61 -36.34 -7.19
N VAL A 26 17.03 -35.56 -8.10
CA VAL A 26 17.71 -35.16 -9.33
C VAL A 26 18.20 -33.71 -9.21
N VAL A 27 19.39 -33.45 -9.77
CA VAL A 27 19.94 -32.08 -9.84
C VAL A 27 19.40 -31.43 -11.11
N LEU A 28 18.59 -30.39 -10.93
CA LEU A 28 18.11 -29.55 -12.02
C LEU A 28 18.81 -28.19 -11.97
N GLN A 29 18.77 -27.44 -13.07
CA GLN A 29 19.34 -26.09 -13.15
C GLN A 29 18.37 -25.14 -13.85
N MET A 30 18.29 -23.91 -13.36
CA MET A 30 17.50 -22.87 -14.01
C MET A 30 18.24 -22.31 -15.22
N ASN A 31 17.57 -22.31 -16.38
CA ASN A 31 18.08 -21.71 -17.62
C ASN A 31 17.53 -20.29 -17.87
N ARG A 32 16.60 -19.84 -17.01
CA ARG A 32 15.88 -18.58 -17.09
C ARG A 32 15.88 -17.89 -15.74
N VAL A 33 15.82 -16.56 -15.76
CA VAL A 33 15.73 -15.73 -14.55
C VAL A 33 14.59 -16.25 -13.67
N LEU A 34 14.90 -16.61 -12.43
CA LEU A 34 13.97 -17.25 -11.49
C LEU A 34 13.22 -16.23 -10.62
N PHE A 35 12.03 -16.62 -10.16
CA PHE A 35 11.34 -15.91 -9.10
C PHE A 35 12.10 -16.02 -7.77
N GLY A 36 12.06 -14.96 -6.96
CA GLY A 36 12.68 -14.94 -5.63
C GLY A 36 14.17 -14.58 -5.59
N SER A 37 14.86 -14.51 -6.74
CA SER A 37 16.22 -13.94 -6.78
C SER A 37 16.18 -12.42 -6.74
N ARG A 38 17.08 -11.83 -5.94
CA ARG A 38 17.17 -10.38 -5.73
C ARG A 38 17.45 -9.58 -7.01
N CYS A 39 18.20 -10.17 -7.96
CA CYS A 39 18.54 -9.51 -9.21
C CYS A 39 17.47 -9.65 -10.30
N SER A 40 16.52 -10.59 -10.14
CA SER A 40 15.52 -10.88 -11.18
C SER A 40 14.65 -9.67 -11.57
N PRO A 41 14.12 -8.86 -10.63
CA PRO A 41 13.33 -7.68 -10.99
C PRO A 41 14.15 -6.65 -11.78
N PHE A 42 15.42 -6.46 -11.41
CA PHE A 42 16.32 -5.57 -12.13
C PHE A 42 16.57 -6.05 -13.57
N LEU A 43 16.89 -7.34 -13.75
CA LEU A 43 17.13 -7.92 -15.07
C LEU A 43 15.89 -7.82 -15.97
N LEU A 44 14.71 -8.08 -15.41
CA LEU A 44 13.44 -7.91 -16.11
C LEU A 44 13.24 -6.48 -16.58
N ARG A 45 13.34 -5.53 -15.65
CA ARG A 45 13.15 -4.11 -15.91
C ARG A 45 14.16 -3.57 -16.93
N ALA A 46 15.43 -3.92 -16.80
CA ALA A 46 16.48 -3.49 -17.71
C ALA A 46 16.27 -4.04 -19.13
N THR A 47 15.85 -5.31 -19.24
CA THR A 47 15.57 -5.94 -20.54
C THR A 47 14.37 -5.26 -21.21
N ILE A 48 13.26 -5.10 -20.50
CA ILE A 48 12.06 -4.45 -21.05
C ILE A 48 12.39 -3.01 -21.46
N GLY A 49 13.05 -2.23 -20.60
CA GLY A 49 13.45 -0.85 -20.92
C GLY A 49 14.36 -0.76 -22.15
N TYR A 50 15.28 -1.71 -22.34
CA TYR A 50 16.12 -1.75 -23.54
C TYR A 50 15.30 -1.96 -24.82
N HIS A 51 14.30 -2.84 -24.80
CA HIS A 51 13.45 -3.11 -25.95
C HIS A 51 12.46 -1.97 -26.24
N VAL A 52 11.78 -1.47 -25.20
CA VAL A 52 10.73 -0.46 -25.33
C VAL A 52 11.28 0.87 -25.88
N ARG A 53 12.51 1.25 -25.53
CA ARG A 53 13.16 2.48 -26.03
C ARG A 53 13.26 2.59 -27.55
N LYS A 54 13.28 1.47 -28.28
CA LYS A 54 13.29 1.45 -29.76
C LYS A 54 12.02 2.07 -30.37
N TYR A 55 10.96 2.16 -29.58
CA TYR A 55 9.64 2.63 -30.03
C TYR A 55 9.35 4.08 -29.64
N LEU A 56 10.31 4.79 -29.03
CA LEU A 56 10.08 6.13 -28.50
C LEU A 56 9.58 7.12 -29.57
N GLU A 57 10.11 7.04 -30.79
CA GLU A 57 9.70 7.92 -31.88
C GLU A 57 8.30 7.58 -32.44
N ARG A 58 7.91 6.30 -32.38
CA ARG A 58 6.66 5.81 -32.99
C ARG A 58 5.49 5.78 -32.01
N TYR A 59 5.76 5.48 -30.74
CA TYR A 59 4.77 5.28 -29.69
C TYR A 59 5.22 5.92 -28.36
N PRO A 60 5.45 7.24 -28.31
CA PRO A 60 6.01 7.91 -27.13
C PRO A 60 5.19 7.65 -25.85
N ASP A 61 3.86 7.74 -25.94
CA ASP A 61 2.98 7.55 -24.78
C ASP A 61 2.97 6.09 -24.28
N CYS A 62 3.07 5.12 -25.19
CA CYS A 62 3.18 3.71 -24.81
C CYS A 62 4.52 3.42 -24.14
N VAL A 63 5.60 4.04 -24.61
CA VAL A 63 6.94 3.91 -24.01
C VAL A 63 6.92 4.48 -22.60
N ASP A 64 6.39 5.69 -22.41
CA ASP A 64 6.27 6.30 -21.08
C ASP A 64 5.42 5.43 -20.14
N MET A 65 4.27 4.95 -20.62
CA MET A 65 3.41 4.05 -19.85
C MET A 65 4.16 2.77 -19.45
N LEU A 66 4.78 2.05 -20.39
CA LEU A 66 5.53 0.82 -20.08
C LEU A 66 6.71 1.10 -19.13
N ASP A 67 7.27 2.31 -19.16
CA ASP A 67 8.33 2.71 -18.25
C ASP A 67 7.83 3.05 -16.84
N ASN A 68 6.63 3.59 -16.68
CA ASN A 68 6.17 4.06 -15.37
C ASN A 68 5.11 3.15 -14.72
N ALA A 69 4.37 2.36 -15.50
CA ALA A 69 3.21 1.60 -15.07
C ALA A 69 3.46 0.09 -14.87
N LEU A 70 4.63 -0.41 -15.28
CA LEU A 70 4.99 -1.82 -15.14
C LEU A 70 5.64 -2.09 -13.78
N TYR A 71 4.96 -2.87 -12.94
CA TYR A 71 5.48 -3.33 -11.66
C TYR A 71 5.61 -4.85 -11.65
N ALA A 72 6.87 -5.33 -11.62
CA ALA A 72 7.19 -6.75 -11.77
C ALA A 72 6.55 -7.35 -13.02
N ASP A 73 5.50 -8.17 -12.86
CA ASP A 73 4.73 -8.84 -13.90
C ASP A 73 3.40 -8.15 -14.25
N ASP A 74 2.97 -7.17 -13.45
CA ASP A 74 1.70 -6.46 -13.64
C ASP A 74 1.90 -5.10 -14.35
N LEU A 75 1.04 -4.80 -15.33
CA LEU A 75 0.99 -3.50 -16.01
C LEU A 75 -0.32 -2.80 -15.64
N CYS A 76 -0.24 -1.72 -14.85
CA CYS A 76 -1.42 -0.99 -14.35
C CYS A 76 -1.45 0.45 -14.86
N TYR A 77 -2.36 0.75 -15.79
CA TYR A 77 -2.41 2.03 -16.49
C TYR A 77 -3.85 2.50 -16.72
N GLY A 78 -3.98 3.75 -17.15
CA GLY A 78 -5.24 4.38 -17.54
C GLY A 78 -4.99 5.68 -18.28
N ALA A 79 -6.05 6.25 -18.85
CA ALA A 79 -6.03 7.52 -19.55
C ALA A 79 -7.38 8.24 -19.35
N GLU A 80 -7.53 9.40 -19.95
CA GLU A 80 -8.72 10.24 -19.78
C GLU A 80 -9.87 9.78 -20.66
N THR A 81 -9.54 9.20 -21.81
CA THR A 81 -10.51 8.65 -22.75
C THR A 81 -10.30 7.16 -22.98
N VAL A 82 -11.40 6.47 -23.27
CA VAL A 82 -11.38 5.04 -23.61
C VAL A 82 -10.53 4.78 -24.86
N GLN A 83 -10.54 5.70 -25.84
CA GLN A 83 -9.78 5.56 -27.07
C GLN A 83 -8.26 5.65 -26.83
N GLU A 84 -7.81 6.53 -25.94
CA GLU A 84 -6.40 6.59 -25.53
C GLU A 84 -5.97 5.27 -24.88
N VAL A 85 -6.77 4.73 -23.97
CA VAL A 85 -6.46 3.44 -23.33
C VAL A 85 -6.41 2.30 -24.36
N LEU A 86 -7.31 2.29 -25.34
CA LEU A 86 -7.27 1.31 -26.44
C LEU A 86 -5.96 1.39 -27.22
N ASN A 87 -5.53 2.60 -27.60
CA ASN A 87 -4.28 2.82 -28.33
C ASN A 87 -3.06 2.36 -27.50
N LEU A 88 -3.05 2.69 -26.20
CA LEU A 88 -2.01 2.24 -25.26
C LEU A 88 -1.98 0.72 -25.13
N SER A 89 -3.16 0.08 -25.06
CA SER A 89 -3.29 -1.38 -24.97
C SER A 89 -2.69 -2.06 -26.20
N ALA A 90 -3.10 -1.62 -27.40
CA ALA A 90 -2.62 -2.17 -28.66
C ALA A 90 -1.11 -1.95 -28.85
N GLY A 91 -0.62 -0.76 -28.49
CA GLY A 91 0.80 -0.43 -28.52
C GLY A 91 1.63 -1.32 -27.58
N ALA A 92 1.18 -1.48 -26.33
CA ALA A 92 1.86 -2.33 -25.36
C ALA A 92 1.95 -3.79 -25.82
N VAL A 93 0.86 -4.34 -26.37
CA VAL A 93 0.81 -5.71 -26.89
C VAL A 93 1.80 -5.88 -28.04
N SER A 94 1.80 -4.95 -29.00
CA SER A 94 2.72 -4.98 -30.14
C SER A 94 4.18 -4.89 -29.70
N ILE A 95 4.53 -3.92 -28.85
CA ILE A 95 5.90 -3.66 -28.38
C ILE A 95 6.42 -4.85 -27.56
N LEU A 96 5.64 -5.33 -26.60
CA LEU A 96 6.08 -6.42 -25.73
C LEU A 96 6.16 -7.75 -26.50
N LYS A 97 5.25 -8.01 -27.44
CA LYS A 97 5.30 -9.19 -28.31
C LYS A 97 6.56 -9.22 -29.17
N ASP A 98 6.94 -8.10 -29.78
CA ASP A 98 8.19 -7.99 -30.54
C ASP A 98 9.42 -8.24 -29.66
N ALA A 99 9.36 -7.81 -28.40
CA ALA A 99 10.38 -8.11 -27.39
C ALA A 99 10.33 -9.55 -26.83
N GLY A 100 9.41 -10.40 -27.29
CA GLY A 100 9.24 -11.78 -26.83
C GLY A 100 8.58 -11.92 -25.46
N PHE A 101 7.87 -10.87 -25.01
CA PHE A 101 7.06 -10.83 -23.80
C PHE A 101 5.57 -10.81 -24.19
N HIS A 102 4.89 -11.92 -24.00
CA HIS A 102 3.47 -12.03 -24.31
C HIS A 102 2.65 -11.66 -23.08
N LEU A 103 1.87 -10.58 -23.17
CA LEU A 103 0.85 -10.27 -22.17
C LEU A 103 -0.16 -11.42 -22.10
N ARG A 104 -0.67 -11.68 -20.90
CA ARG A 104 -1.44 -12.91 -20.60
C ARG A 104 -2.91 -12.72 -20.33
N LYS A 105 -3.32 -11.56 -19.81
CA LYS A 105 -4.72 -11.23 -19.52
C LYS A 105 -4.87 -9.72 -19.56
N LEU A 106 -5.96 -9.24 -20.15
CA LEU A 106 -6.41 -7.85 -20.00
C LEU A 106 -7.65 -7.80 -19.12
N CYS A 107 -7.75 -6.76 -18.30
CA CYS A 107 -8.88 -6.51 -17.41
C CYS A 107 -9.16 -5.00 -17.31
N THR A 108 -10.41 -4.61 -17.13
CA THR A 108 -10.82 -3.21 -17.03
C THR A 108 -12.14 -3.04 -16.27
N ASN A 109 -12.32 -1.89 -15.62
CA ASN A 109 -13.58 -1.47 -15.03
C ASN A 109 -14.54 -0.82 -16.06
N SER A 110 -14.07 -0.56 -17.29
CA SER A 110 -14.89 0.04 -18.35
C SER A 110 -15.44 -1.02 -19.31
N ARG A 111 -16.77 -1.20 -19.29
CA ARG A 111 -17.48 -2.09 -20.24
C ARG A 111 -17.32 -1.64 -21.69
N GLU A 112 -17.20 -0.33 -21.92
CA GLU A 112 -16.95 0.23 -23.25
C GLU A 112 -15.56 -0.16 -23.76
N LEU A 113 -14.53 0.00 -22.93
CA LEU A 113 -13.17 -0.41 -23.30
C LEU A 113 -13.09 -1.93 -23.53
N GLN A 114 -13.77 -2.71 -22.70
CA GLN A 114 -13.87 -4.16 -22.88
C GLN A 114 -14.46 -4.51 -24.25
N ALA A 115 -15.56 -3.88 -24.66
CA ALA A 115 -16.17 -4.11 -25.97
C ALA A 115 -15.20 -3.73 -27.10
N LEU A 116 -14.46 -2.62 -26.97
CA LEU A 116 -13.48 -2.21 -27.95
C LEU A 116 -12.29 -3.18 -28.05
N TRP A 117 -11.81 -3.73 -26.94
CA TRP A 117 -10.76 -4.77 -26.98
C TRP A 117 -11.23 -6.03 -27.71
N ILE A 118 -12.50 -6.42 -27.57
CA ILE A 118 -13.08 -7.55 -28.32
C ILE A 118 -13.12 -7.21 -29.81
N GLN A 119 -13.62 -6.02 -30.17
CA GLN A 119 -13.74 -5.59 -31.57
C GLN A 119 -12.39 -5.48 -32.28
N ASN A 120 -11.32 -5.14 -31.55
CA ASN A 120 -9.96 -5.03 -32.07
C ASN A 120 -9.13 -6.32 -31.90
N ASP A 121 -9.78 -7.45 -31.58
CA ASP A 121 -9.17 -8.79 -31.47
C ASP A 121 -8.05 -8.94 -30.41
N LEU A 122 -7.90 -7.96 -29.51
CA LEU A 122 -6.87 -7.96 -28.46
C LEU A 122 -7.09 -9.09 -27.44
N ILE A 123 -8.34 -9.42 -27.15
CA ILE A 123 -8.69 -10.46 -26.17
C ILE A 123 -8.41 -11.86 -26.68
N ASN A 124 -8.57 -12.13 -27.98
CA ASN A 124 -8.25 -13.46 -28.52
C ASN A 124 -6.73 -13.71 -28.52
N GLU A 125 -5.93 -12.65 -28.67
CA GLU A 125 -4.48 -12.73 -28.61
C GLU A 125 -3.96 -12.91 -27.17
N ILE A 126 -4.61 -12.27 -26.19
CA ILE A 126 -4.08 -12.15 -24.82
C ILE A 126 -4.82 -13.05 -23.84
N GLY A 127 -6.14 -13.16 -23.93
CA GLY A 127 -7.02 -13.73 -22.91
C GLY A 127 -7.70 -12.65 -22.05
N PHE A 128 -8.86 -12.98 -21.45
CA PHE A 128 -9.66 -12.05 -20.64
C PHE A 128 -10.05 -12.67 -19.29
N GLU A 129 -9.97 -11.88 -18.21
CA GLU A 129 -10.46 -12.28 -16.88
C GLU A 129 -11.89 -11.77 -16.70
N GLN A 130 -12.83 -12.69 -16.46
CA GLN A 130 -14.25 -12.36 -16.23
C GLN A 130 -14.57 -12.07 -14.76
N ASP A 131 -13.65 -12.36 -13.84
CA ASP A 131 -13.87 -12.09 -12.42
C ASP A 131 -13.97 -10.58 -12.18
N CYS A 132 -15.03 -10.16 -11.49
CA CYS A 132 -15.21 -8.77 -11.09
C CYS A 132 -14.23 -8.37 -9.98
N LYS A 133 -13.59 -9.34 -9.29
CA LYS A 133 -12.61 -9.10 -8.23
C LYS A 133 -11.21 -9.53 -8.65
N LEU A 134 -10.32 -8.56 -8.81
CA LEU A 134 -8.93 -8.78 -9.16
C LEU A 134 -8.01 -8.52 -7.97
N LYS A 135 -6.90 -9.26 -7.89
CA LYS A 135 -5.82 -8.89 -6.98
C LYS A 135 -4.83 -7.99 -7.70
N VAL A 136 -4.65 -6.77 -7.19
CA VAL A 136 -3.66 -5.80 -7.69
C VAL A 136 -2.72 -5.47 -6.55
N LEU A 137 -1.45 -5.86 -6.70
CA LEU A 137 -0.40 -5.64 -5.68
C LEU A 137 -0.80 -6.14 -4.27
N GLY A 138 -1.62 -7.19 -4.18
CA GLY A 138 -2.11 -7.78 -2.93
C GLY A 138 -3.39 -7.15 -2.36
N LEU A 139 -3.95 -6.13 -2.99
CA LEU A 139 -5.28 -5.57 -2.67
C LEU A 139 -6.34 -6.13 -3.61
N VAL A 140 -7.61 -6.09 -3.20
CA VAL A 140 -8.74 -6.52 -4.03
C VAL A 140 -9.32 -5.31 -4.75
N TRP A 141 -9.30 -5.30 -6.08
CA TRP A 141 -9.99 -4.33 -6.91
C TRP A 141 -11.31 -4.94 -7.43
N ASN A 142 -12.43 -4.36 -7.02
CA ASN A 142 -13.74 -4.63 -7.60
C ASN A 142 -13.94 -3.74 -8.83
N LEU A 143 -14.00 -4.36 -10.00
CA LEU A 143 -14.15 -3.69 -11.29
C LEU A 143 -15.53 -3.08 -11.50
N ASP A 144 -16.59 -3.72 -10.99
CA ASP A 144 -17.97 -3.23 -11.18
C ASP A 144 -18.25 -1.94 -10.40
N GLU A 145 -17.76 -1.89 -9.16
CA GLU A 145 -17.93 -0.73 -8.26
C GLU A 145 -16.77 0.28 -8.36
N ASP A 146 -15.73 -0.04 -9.13
CA ASP A 146 -14.45 0.66 -9.21
C ASP A 146 -13.84 1.04 -7.84
N CYS A 147 -13.76 0.06 -6.95
CA CYS A 147 -13.28 0.25 -5.59
C CYS A 147 -12.20 -0.76 -5.20
N VAL A 148 -11.30 -0.35 -4.33
CA VAL A 148 -10.23 -1.15 -3.76
C VAL A 148 -10.58 -1.50 -2.31
N GLY A 149 -10.32 -2.74 -1.92
CA GLY A 149 -10.47 -3.28 -0.58
C GLY A 149 -9.27 -4.14 -0.17
N VAL A 150 -9.33 -4.66 1.06
CA VAL A 150 -8.30 -5.54 1.61
C VAL A 150 -8.67 -6.99 1.32
N ASP A 151 -7.68 -7.81 0.96
CA ASP A 151 -7.87 -9.25 0.83
C ASP A 151 -7.91 -9.93 2.21
N VAL A 152 -9.10 -10.35 2.62
CA VAL A 152 -9.32 -10.99 3.93
C VAL A 152 -9.41 -12.51 3.83
N THR A 153 -9.45 -13.08 2.62
CA THR A 153 -9.58 -14.53 2.43
C THR A 153 -8.48 -15.33 3.14
N PRO A 154 -7.18 -14.94 3.07
CA PRO A 154 -6.13 -15.65 3.81
C PRO A 154 -6.31 -15.60 5.33
N LEU A 155 -6.90 -14.52 5.84
CA LEU A 155 -7.20 -14.36 7.26
C LEU A 155 -8.34 -15.30 7.65
N LEU A 156 -9.48 -15.22 6.95
CA LEU A 156 -10.67 -16.03 7.24
C LEU A 156 -10.38 -17.53 7.19
N ASN A 157 -9.71 -18.00 6.14
CA ASN A 157 -9.33 -19.42 6.01
C ASN A 157 -8.40 -19.88 7.15
N SER A 158 -7.56 -18.99 7.66
CA SER A 158 -6.68 -19.34 8.78
C SER A 158 -7.46 -19.48 10.09
N LEU A 159 -8.46 -18.63 10.33
CA LEU A 159 -9.19 -18.56 11.59
C LEU A 159 -9.94 -19.86 11.92
N GLU A 160 -10.42 -20.59 10.92
CA GLU A 160 -11.11 -21.88 11.11
C GLU A 160 -10.20 -22.97 11.71
N SER A 161 -8.89 -22.87 11.51
CA SER A 161 -7.89 -23.85 11.95
C SER A 161 -7.06 -23.41 13.15
N MET A 162 -7.30 -22.20 13.66
CA MET A 162 -6.38 -21.52 14.55
C MET A 162 -6.67 -21.75 16.04
N GLY A 163 -5.62 -22.10 16.78
CA GLY A 163 -5.66 -22.18 18.24
C GLY A 163 -5.56 -20.82 18.95
N ASN A 164 -5.86 -20.81 20.24
CA ASN A 164 -5.71 -19.65 21.12
C ASN A 164 -4.30 -19.60 21.73
N THR A 165 -3.28 -19.44 20.89
CA THR A 165 -1.86 -19.37 21.29
C THR A 165 -1.17 -18.12 20.76
N LYS A 166 -0.03 -17.75 21.36
CA LYS A 166 0.81 -16.65 20.87
C LYS A 166 1.28 -16.86 19.44
N ARG A 167 1.67 -18.09 19.09
CA ARG A 167 2.08 -18.46 17.72
C ARG A 167 0.97 -18.19 16.73
N SER A 168 -0.25 -18.62 17.06
CA SER A 168 -1.43 -18.41 16.23
C SER A 168 -1.67 -16.92 16.01
N VAL A 169 -1.79 -16.10 17.07
CA VAL A 169 -2.01 -14.65 16.96
C VAL A 169 -0.96 -13.99 16.04
N LEU A 170 0.33 -14.25 16.26
CA LEU A 170 1.40 -13.67 15.44
C LEU A 170 1.32 -14.10 13.98
N SER A 171 1.00 -15.37 13.73
CA SER A 171 0.82 -15.93 12.40
C SER A 171 -0.31 -15.19 11.65
N THR A 172 -1.44 -14.90 12.31
CA THR A 172 -2.53 -14.14 11.68
C THR A 172 -2.19 -12.68 11.46
N VAL A 173 -1.58 -12.01 12.45
CA VAL A 173 -1.17 -10.61 12.27
C VAL A 173 -0.22 -10.45 11.09
N ALA A 174 0.69 -11.42 10.87
CA ALA A 174 1.61 -11.41 9.74
C ALA A 174 0.93 -11.62 8.37
N ARG A 175 -0.28 -12.19 8.33
CA ARG A 175 -1.08 -12.35 7.10
C ARG A 175 -1.86 -11.10 6.72
N VAL A 176 -2.00 -10.14 7.63
CA VAL A 176 -2.71 -8.88 7.34
C VAL A 176 -1.87 -8.06 6.37
N PHE A 177 -2.35 -7.93 5.14
CA PHE A 177 -1.72 -7.11 4.11
C PHE A 177 -2.51 -5.82 3.88
N ASP A 178 -2.04 -4.72 4.47
CA ASP A 178 -2.65 -3.39 4.37
C ASP A 178 -1.55 -2.32 4.11
N PRO A 179 -1.00 -2.25 2.89
CA PRO A 179 0.11 -1.34 2.57
C PRO A 179 -0.27 0.14 2.66
N LEU A 180 -1.54 0.48 2.39
CA LEU A 180 -2.06 1.86 2.39
C LEU A 180 -2.67 2.28 3.73
N GLY A 181 -2.96 1.34 4.61
CA GLY A 181 -3.48 1.63 5.94
C GLY A 181 -5.00 1.78 6.01
N PHE A 182 -5.75 1.19 5.07
CA PHE A 182 -7.22 1.28 5.02
C PHE A 182 -7.89 0.78 6.30
N ILE A 183 -7.33 -0.27 6.90
CA ILE A 183 -7.87 -0.92 8.09
C ILE A 183 -6.95 -0.74 9.30
N SER A 184 -6.03 0.22 9.24
CA SER A 184 -5.08 0.50 10.33
C SER A 184 -5.74 0.71 11.71
N PRO A 185 -6.91 1.38 11.82
CA PRO A 185 -7.66 1.45 13.08
C PRO A 185 -8.10 0.09 13.63
N PHE A 186 -8.42 -0.88 12.78
CA PHE A 186 -8.76 -2.24 13.21
C PHE A 186 -7.50 -3.03 13.59
N VAL A 187 -6.43 -2.90 12.81
CA VAL A 187 -5.17 -3.64 12.98
C VAL A 187 -4.40 -3.20 14.24
N VAL A 188 -4.53 -1.94 14.67
CA VAL A 188 -3.82 -1.48 15.88
C VAL A 188 -4.26 -2.23 17.15
N ARG A 189 -5.51 -2.71 17.19
CA ARG A 189 -6.05 -3.50 18.31
C ARG A 189 -5.33 -4.83 18.47
N VAL A 190 -5.12 -5.57 17.37
CA VAL A 190 -4.39 -6.85 17.42
C VAL A 190 -2.89 -6.64 17.64
N LYS A 191 -2.31 -5.55 17.10
CA LYS A 191 -0.93 -5.17 17.43
C LYS A 191 -0.76 -4.92 18.94
N LYS A 192 -1.69 -4.20 19.56
CA LYS A 192 -1.70 -3.98 21.02
C LYS A 192 -1.82 -5.31 21.76
N LEU A 193 -2.73 -6.19 21.33
CA LEU A 193 -2.87 -7.52 21.92
C LEU A 193 -1.56 -8.32 21.87
N VAL A 194 -0.86 -8.30 20.73
CA VAL A 194 0.48 -8.91 20.61
C VAL A 194 1.43 -8.32 21.64
N GLN A 195 1.49 -6.99 21.79
CA GLN A 195 2.32 -6.33 22.80
C GLN A 195 1.99 -6.81 24.23
N GLU A 196 0.71 -6.89 24.60
CA GLU A 196 0.26 -7.40 25.91
C GLU A 196 0.66 -8.87 26.14
N ILE A 197 0.56 -9.72 25.11
CA ILE A 197 1.01 -11.12 25.18
C ILE A 197 2.52 -11.22 25.48
N TRP A 198 3.33 -10.34 24.87
CA TRP A 198 4.77 -10.29 25.12
C TRP A 198 5.11 -9.79 26.52
N GLU A 199 4.43 -8.75 27.00
CA GLU A 199 4.64 -8.21 28.35
C GLU A 199 4.36 -9.25 29.44
N ARG A 200 3.39 -10.14 29.21
CA ARG A 200 3.03 -11.21 30.15
C ARG A 200 3.92 -12.45 30.04
N GLY A 201 4.87 -12.48 29.12
CA GLY A 201 5.79 -13.61 28.97
C GLY A 201 5.09 -14.91 28.56
N VAL A 202 3.98 -14.84 27.80
CA VAL A 202 3.27 -16.04 27.34
C VAL A 202 4.16 -16.82 26.35
N ASP A 203 4.23 -18.14 26.53
CA ASP A 203 4.97 -19.05 25.66
C ASP A 203 4.28 -19.24 24.30
N TRP A 204 5.04 -19.68 23.31
CA TRP A 204 4.59 -19.76 21.91
C TRP A 204 3.32 -20.59 21.72
N ASP A 205 3.27 -21.76 22.34
CA ASP A 205 2.23 -22.77 22.14
C ASP A 205 1.32 -22.95 23.36
N SER A 206 1.52 -22.16 24.42
CA SER A 206 0.63 -22.15 25.59
C SER A 206 -0.70 -21.46 25.27
N LYS A 207 -1.76 -21.88 25.97
CA LYS A 207 -3.07 -21.22 25.90
C LYS A 207 -2.96 -19.77 26.39
N LEU A 208 -3.60 -18.86 25.68
CA LEU A 208 -3.73 -17.47 26.11
C LEU A 208 -4.53 -17.39 27.43
N PRO A 209 -4.14 -16.51 28.37
CA PRO A 209 -4.98 -16.11 29.50
C PRO A 209 -6.37 -15.66 29.02
N ASP A 210 -7.40 -15.91 29.83
CA ASP A 210 -8.80 -15.72 29.41
C ASP A 210 -9.11 -14.30 28.93
N ASP A 211 -8.56 -13.27 29.58
CA ASP A 211 -8.79 -11.88 29.18
C ASP A 211 -8.16 -11.54 27.82
N LEU A 212 -6.99 -12.13 27.50
CA LEU A 212 -6.34 -11.97 26.19
C LEU A 212 -7.06 -12.81 25.12
N ARG A 213 -7.52 -14.01 25.49
CA ARG A 213 -8.31 -14.89 24.63
C ARG A 213 -9.61 -14.22 24.21
N ILE A 214 -10.35 -13.59 25.14
CA ILE A 214 -11.59 -12.87 24.84
C ILE A 214 -11.34 -11.72 23.84
N LYS A 215 -10.29 -10.93 24.04
CA LYS A 215 -9.90 -9.86 23.10
C LYS A 215 -9.55 -10.41 21.72
N TRP A 216 -8.83 -11.53 21.68
CA TRP A 216 -8.45 -12.24 20.46
C TRP A 216 -9.66 -12.75 19.70
N GLU A 217 -10.52 -13.54 20.35
CA GLU A 217 -11.72 -14.12 19.76
C GLU A 217 -12.65 -13.01 19.25
N LYS A 218 -12.83 -11.93 20.01
CA LYS A 218 -13.60 -10.76 19.57
C LYS A 218 -13.02 -10.15 18.29
N TRP A 219 -11.70 -9.93 18.23
CA TRP A 219 -11.06 -9.40 17.03
C TRP A 219 -11.26 -10.35 15.83
N CYS A 220 -11.13 -11.66 16.03
CA CYS A 220 -11.36 -12.67 15.00
C CYS A 220 -12.79 -12.64 14.44
N CYS A 221 -13.81 -12.57 15.31
CA CYS A 221 -15.21 -12.51 14.89
C CYS A 221 -15.53 -11.30 14.03
N GLU A 222 -14.85 -10.18 14.25
CA GLU A 222 -15.04 -8.93 13.50
C GLU A 222 -14.32 -8.94 12.13
N THR A 223 -13.38 -9.86 11.89
CA THR A 223 -12.57 -9.84 10.65
C THR A 223 -13.39 -10.02 9.38
N GLY A 224 -14.53 -10.73 9.43
CA GLY A 224 -15.42 -10.92 8.28
C GLY A 224 -15.95 -9.60 7.71
N CYS A 225 -16.23 -8.61 8.58
CA CYS A 225 -16.75 -7.30 8.20
C CYS A 225 -15.74 -6.46 7.40
N LEU A 226 -14.45 -6.80 7.44
CA LEU A 226 -13.44 -6.11 6.63
C LEU A 226 -13.64 -6.35 5.12
N SER A 227 -14.37 -7.41 4.74
CA SER A 227 -14.75 -7.69 3.35
C SER A 227 -15.61 -6.57 2.74
N ASP A 228 -16.24 -5.75 3.56
CA ASP A 228 -17.14 -4.67 3.17
C ASP A 228 -16.44 -3.31 3.06
N VAL A 229 -15.14 -3.25 3.36
CA VAL A 229 -14.36 -2.03 3.17
C VAL A 229 -14.24 -1.74 1.68
N ARG A 230 -14.73 -0.57 1.26
CA ARG A 230 -14.76 -0.10 -0.13
C ARG A 230 -14.12 1.29 -0.18
N ILE A 231 -12.98 1.40 -0.85
CA ILE A 231 -12.28 2.66 -1.08
C ILE A 231 -12.31 2.95 -2.57
N ASN A 232 -12.84 4.11 -2.99
CA ASN A 232 -12.87 4.47 -4.41
C ASN A 232 -11.45 4.43 -4.99
N ARG A 233 -11.25 3.69 -6.09
CA ARG A 233 -9.95 3.61 -6.75
C ARG A 233 -9.57 4.96 -7.35
N CYS A 234 -10.51 5.60 -8.05
CA CYS A 234 -10.30 6.92 -8.62
C CYS A 234 -10.44 7.99 -7.53
N TYR A 235 -9.38 8.78 -7.31
CA TYR A 235 -9.44 9.90 -6.37
C TYR A 235 -10.40 11.00 -6.86
N PHE A 236 -10.36 11.33 -8.15
CA PHE A 236 -10.88 12.59 -8.68
C PHE A 236 -12.01 12.39 -9.70
N SER A 237 -13.16 11.88 -9.26
CA SER A 237 -14.29 11.60 -10.15
C SER A 237 -14.98 12.83 -10.73
N ASN A 238 -14.80 14.01 -10.13
CA ASN A 238 -15.46 15.27 -10.50
C ASN A 238 -14.49 16.46 -10.53
N TRP A 239 -13.20 16.21 -10.78
CA TRP A 239 -12.20 17.27 -10.78
C TRP A 239 -12.27 18.10 -12.06
N ASP A 240 -12.47 19.40 -11.88
CA ASP A 240 -12.29 20.40 -12.91
C ASP A 240 -10.83 20.88 -12.88
N ARG A 241 -10.11 20.74 -13.99
CA ARG A 241 -8.69 21.14 -14.06
C ARG A 241 -8.48 22.62 -13.90
N ASP A 242 -9.50 23.42 -14.16
CA ASP A 242 -9.45 24.87 -14.03
C ASP A 242 -9.63 25.32 -12.57
N ALA A 243 -9.94 24.40 -11.66
CA ALA A 243 -10.13 24.69 -10.24
C ALA A 243 -8.80 24.79 -9.46
N GLY A 244 -8.86 25.36 -8.25
CA GLY A 244 -7.74 25.91 -7.44
C GLY A 244 -6.60 24.97 -6.98
N GLY A 245 -6.41 23.85 -7.65
CA GLY A 245 -5.40 22.83 -7.37
C GLY A 245 -5.79 21.86 -6.26
N ILE A 246 -4.99 20.81 -6.11
CA ILE A 246 -5.19 19.76 -5.10
C ILE A 246 -4.30 20.05 -3.89
N GLU A 247 -4.90 20.01 -2.70
CA GLU A 247 -4.23 20.11 -1.40
C GLU A 247 -4.08 18.72 -0.78
N MET A 248 -2.98 18.52 -0.04
CA MET A 248 -2.76 17.35 0.80
C MET A 248 -2.91 17.75 2.27
N HIS A 249 -3.84 17.12 2.98
CA HIS A 249 -4.07 17.33 4.40
C HIS A 249 -3.62 16.10 5.18
N ILE A 250 -2.66 16.27 6.09
CA ILE A 250 -2.13 15.17 6.91
C ILE A 250 -2.42 15.46 8.38
N PHE A 251 -3.22 14.59 8.97
CA PHE A 251 -3.61 14.69 10.38
C PHE A 251 -2.78 13.73 11.20
N CYS A 252 -2.15 14.25 12.25
CA CYS A 252 -1.32 13.50 13.18
C CYS A 252 -2.07 13.37 14.51
N ASP A 253 -1.98 12.21 15.13
CA ASP A 253 -2.53 11.99 16.47
C ASP A 253 -1.66 11.03 17.26
N SER A 254 -1.81 11.07 18.59
CA SER A 254 -1.13 10.18 19.52
C SER A 254 -1.94 9.90 20.77
N SER A 255 -1.95 8.63 21.16
CA SER A 255 -2.48 8.15 22.42
C SER A 255 -1.41 7.39 23.19
N GLN A 256 -1.73 6.96 24.41
CA GLN A 256 -0.86 6.05 25.17
C GLN A 256 -0.76 4.65 24.53
N VAL A 257 -1.61 4.32 23.56
CA VAL A 257 -1.63 3.03 22.87
C VAL A 257 -0.83 3.08 21.58
N ALA A 258 -1.04 4.10 20.76
CA ALA A 258 -0.45 4.22 19.45
C ALA A 258 -0.34 5.68 19.01
N TYR A 259 0.48 5.93 18.01
CA TYR A 259 0.63 7.24 17.37
C TYR A 259 0.75 7.04 15.87
N GLY A 260 0.36 8.05 15.09
CA GLY A 260 0.37 7.93 13.64
C GLY A 260 -0.11 9.17 12.92
N ALA A 261 -0.30 9.00 11.62
CA ALA A 261 -0.87 10.01 10.76
C ALA A 261 -1.72 9.42 9.65
N VAL A 262 -2.69 10.19 9.17
CA VAL A 262 -3.54 9.89 8.02
C VAL A 262 -3.53 11.05 7.03
N ALA A 263 -3.45 10.73 5.75
CA ALA A 263 -3.39 11.68 4.65
C ALA A 263 -4.68 11.66 3.83
N TYR A 264 -5.17 12.84 3.47
CA TYR A 264 -6.32 13.04 2.60
C TYR A 264 -5.97 14.04 1.50
N PHE A 265 -6.49 13.81 0.29
CA PHE A 265 -6.65 14.87 -0.68
C PHE A 265 -7.84 15.74 -0.30
N ARG A 266 -7.68 17.05 -0.48
CA ARG A 266 -8.76 18.03 -0.50
C ARG A 266 -8.65 18.81 -1.80
N TRP A 267 -9.78 19.06 -2.44
CA TRP A 267 -9.85 19.96 -3.57
C TRP A 267 -11.19 20.67 -3.59
N GLU A 268 -11.27 21.75 -4.36
CA GLU A 268 -12.47 22.56 -4.51
C GLU A 268 -12.72 22.77 -6.00
N THR A 269 -13.94 22.52 -6.45
CA THR A 269 -14.34 22.71 -7.86
C THR A 269 -14.61 24.18 -8.16
N THR A 270 -14.74 24.54 -9.44
CA THR A 270 -15.16 25.88 -9.87
C THR A 270 -16.57 26.25 -9.39
N SER A 271 -17.42 25.26 -9.09
CA SER A 271 -18.73 25.43 -8.46
C SER A 271 -18.70 25.61 -6.93
N GLY A 272 -17.51 25.53 -6.30
CA GLY A 272 -17.34 25.62 -4.85
C GLY A 272 -17.60 24.31 -4.09
N GLU A 273 -17.75 23.19 -4.78
CA GLU A 273 -17.89 21.88 -4.13
C GLU A 273 -16.54 21.38 -3.63
N VAL A 274 -16.48 20.95 -2.37
CA VAL A 274 -15.25 20.42 -1.76
C VAL A 274 -15.24 18.90 -1.86
N GLY A 275 -14.23 18.36 -2.52
CA GLY A 275 -13.95 16.93 -2.56
C GLY A 275 -12.89 16.53 -1.55
N VAL A 276 -13.10 15.40 -0.87
CA VAL A 276 -12.13 14.81 0.07
C VAL A 276 -11.98 13.31 -0.21
N ARG A 277 -10.74 12.81 -0.21
CA ARG A 277 -10.43 11.39 -0.39
C ARG A 277 -9.27 10.93 0.49
N PHE A 278 -9.44 9.77 1.11
CA PHE A 278 -8.37 9.09 1.84
C PHE A 278 -7.23 8.72 0.88
N VAL A 279 -5.98 8.89 1.31
CA VAL A 279 -4.79 8.52 0.53
C VAL A 279 -4.03 7.38 1.20
N MET A 280 -3.58 7.60 2.44
CA MET A 280 -2.76 6.63 3.17
C MET A 280 -2.80 6.92 4.67
N ALA A 281 -2.76 5.88 5.50
CA ALA A 281 -2.54 5.98 6.94
C ALA A 281 -1.34 5.15 7.39
N LYS A 282 -0.65 5.63 8.43
CA LYS A 282 0.46 4.91 9.08
C LYS A 282 0.35 5.05 10.58
N SER A 283 0.33 3.92 11.28
CA SER A 283 0.32 3.86 12.74
C SER A 283 1.47 3.03 13.31
N ARG A 284 1.89 3.37 14.52
CA ARG A 284 2.87 2.64 15.33
C ARG A 284 2.34 2.51 16.75
N LEU A 285 2.64 1.39 17.41
CA LEU A 285 2.36 1.25 18.83
C LEU A 285 3.27 2.17 19.65
N ALA A 286 2.73 2.67 20.75
CA ALA A 286 3.52 3.36 21.75
C ALA A 286 4.62 2.42 22.30
N PRO A 287 5.85 2.90 22.53
CA PRO A 287 6.91 2.07 23.07
C PRO A 287 6.59 1.59 24.48
N LEU A 288 7.02 0.37 24.82
CA LEU A 288 6.94 -0.19 26.18
C LEU A 288 7.62 0.71 27.21
N LYS A 289 8.74 1.32 26.83
CA LYS A 289 9.39 2.36 27.63
C LYS A 289 8.51 3.62 27.59
N LYS A 290 7.80 3.87 28.69
CA LYS A 290 6.86 4.99 28.83
C LYS A 290 7.50 6.32 28.41
N LEU A 291 6.88 6.94 27.41
CA LEU A 291 7.13 8.32 27.02
C LEU A 291 6.00 9.20 27.56
N SER A 292 6.29 10.47 27.78
CA SER A 292 5.23 11.44 28.08
C SER A 292 4.34 11.64 26.86
N LEU A 293 3.08 12.01 27.09
CA LEU A 293 2.12 12.25 26.01
C LEU A 293 2.64 13.29 24.98
N PRO A 294 3.22 14.43 25.38
CA PRO A 294 3.83 15.36 24.41
C PRO A 294 4.92 14.76 23.53
N ARG A 295 5.72 13.81 24.06
CA ARG A 295 6.73 13.11 23.27
C ARG A 295 6.09 12.12 22.30
N LEU A 296 4.96 11.50 22.64
CA LEU A 296 4.22 10.65 21.72
C LEU A 296 3.59 11.49 20.61
N GLU A 297 2.96 12.62 20.95
CA GLU A 297 2.41 13.58 19.98
C GLU A 297 3.47 14.04 18.96
N LEU A 298 4.68 14.36 19.43
CA LEU A 298 5.82 14.68 18.55
C LEU A 298 6.23 13.50 17.66
N MET A 299 6.13 12.26 18.15
CA MET A 299 6.39 11.07 17.33
C MET A 299 5.29 10.85 16.30
N GLY A 300 4.03 11.13 16.61
CA GLY A 300 2.92 11.17 15.65
C GLY A 300 3.17 12.19 14.53
N ALA A 301 3.55 13.41 14.89
CA ALA A 301 3.94 14.45 13.94
C ALA A 301 5.12 14.02 13.05
N LEU A 302 6.14 13.35 13.61
CA LEU A 302 7.25 12.81 12.83
C LEU A 302 6.80 11.75 11.81
N VAL A 303 5.84 10.89 12.17
CA VAL A 303 5.24 9.93 11.22
C VAL A 303 4.55 10.69 10.09
N GLY A 304 3.77 11.73 10.41
CA GLY A 304 3.10 12.58 9.41
C GLY A 304 4.09 13.27 8.47
N ALA A 305 5.16 13.84 9.00
CA ALA A 305 6.21 14.50 8.21
C ALA A 305 6.90 13.52 7.25
N LYS A 306 7.22 12.31 7.71
CA LYS A 306 7.79 11.24 6.86
C LYS A 306 6.79 10.72 5.83
N LEU A 307 5.50 10.66 6.18
CA LEU A 307 4.44 10.32 5.25
C LEU A 307 4.36 11.36 4.13
N TRP A 308 4.40 12.67 4.44
CA TRP A 308 4.48 13.71 3.43
C TRP A 308 5.72 13.56 2.53
N LYS A 309 6.90 13.35 3.13
CA LYS A 309 8.14 13.17 2.35
C LYS A 309 7.98 12.08 1.29
N HIS A 310 7.32 10.97 1.62
CA HIS A 310 6.99 9.93 0.64
C HIS A 310 5.95 10.39 -0.39
N LEU A 311 4.81 10.91 0.06
CA LEU A 311 3.69 11.29 -0.81
C LEU A 311 4.03 12.45 -1.76
N SER A 312 4.92 13.36 -1.36
CA SER A 312 5.38 14.48 -2.18
C SER A 312 6.18 14.05 -3.42
N VAL A 313 6.83 12.87 -3.34
CA VAL A 313 7.52 12.24 -4.47
C VAL A 313 6.52 11.51 -5.36
N VAL A 314 5.60 10.74 -4.76
CA VAL A 314 4.59 9.95 -5.48
C VAL A 314 3.62 10.85 -6.26
N PHE A 315 3.11 11.89 -5.61
CA PHE A 315 2.14 12.82 -6.18
C PHE A 315 2.79 14.15 -6.60
N LYS A 316 4.04 14.06 -7.07
CA LYS A 316 4.77 15.21 -7.60
C LYS A 316 3.95 15.88 -8.70
N SER A 317 3.97 17.20 -8.74
CA SER A 317 3.21 18.05 -9.70
C SER A 317 1.69 18.11 -9.51
N LEU A 318 1.08 17.07 -8.93
CA LEU A 318 -0.35 17.01 -8.62
C LEU A 318 -0.71 17.88 -7.41
N VAL A 319 -0.03 17.65 -6.28
CA VAL A 319 -0.28 18.39 -5.03
C VAL A 319 0.38 19.76 -5.08
N LYS A 320 -0.41 20.82 -4.94
CA LYS A 320 0.08 22.22 -4.93
C LYS A 320 0.42 22.71 -3.53
N ARG A 321 -0.23 22.15 -2.51
CA ARG A 321 -0.07 22.57 -1.12
C ARG A 321 -0.21 21.40 -0.17
N VAL A 322 0.58 21.42 0.89
CA VAL A 322 0.44 20.52 2.04
C VAL A 322 0.00 21.30 3.28
N VAL A 323 -0.85 20.69 4.09
CA VAL A 323 -1.32 21.20 5.37
C VAL A 323 -1.19 20.08 6.40
N MET A 324 -0.41 20.33 7.45
CA MET A 324 -0.16 19.39 8.54
C MET A 324 -0.99 19.80 9.76
N TRP A 325 -1.68 18.83 10.37
CA TRP A 325 -2.57 19.04 11.49
C TRP A 325 -2.13 18.22 12.71
N THR A 326 -2.22 18.85 13.88
CA THR A 326 -2.09 18.19 15.19
C THR A 326 -3.03 18.87 16.18
N ASP A 327 -3.54 18.12 17.15
CA ASP A 327 -4.35 18.62 18.26
C ASP A 327 -3.52 18.99 19.50
N SER A 328 -2.20 18.85 19.42
CA SER A 328 -1.28 19.21 20.49
C SER A 328 -0.65 20.58 20.25
N GLU A 329 -1.08 21.57 21.03
CA GLU A 329 -0.45 22.90 21.03
C GLU A 329 1.02 22.84 21.48
N ILE A 330 1.37 21.92 22.39
CA ILE A 330 2.75 21.72 22.85
C ILE A 330 3.62 21.23 21.70
N CYS A 331 3.14 20.20 20.98
CA CYS A 331 3.83 19.66 19.80
C CYS A 331 3.98 20.73 18.72
N LEU A 332 2.89 21.48 18.46
CA LEU A 332 2.89 22.57 17.48
C LEU A 332 3.91 23.66 17.85
N HIS A 333 3.98 24.05 19.12
CA HIS A 333 4.97 25.00 19.61
C HIS A 333 6.41 24.49 19.39
N TRP A 334 6.68 23.23 19.75
CA TRP A 334 8.01 22.64 19.52
C TRP A 334 8.42 22.63 18.06
N ILE A 335 7.49 22.32 17.15
CA ILE A 335 7.73 22.27 15.70
C ILE A 335 7.96 23.67 15.12
N LYS A 336 7.31 24.70 15.67
CA LYS A 336 7.42 26.08 15.18
C LYS A 336 8.63 26.84 15.72
N SER A 337 9.18 26.43 16.86
CA SER A 337 10.38 27.04 17.43
C SER A 337 11.68 26.46 16.88
N SER A 338 12.82 27.06 17.24
CA SER A 338 14.14 26.54 16.89
C SER A 338 14.42 25.22 17.60
N ALA A 339 14.88 24.21 16.85
CA ALA A 339 15.21 22.91 17.42
C ALA A 339 16.32 22.96 18.49
N THR A 340 17.17 24.00 18.48
CA THR A 340 18.28 24.17 19.44
C THR A 340 17.81 24.51 20.85
N GLU A 341 16.56 24.95 21.01
CA GLU A 341 15.97 25.31 22.31
C GLU A 341 15.59 24.08 23.14
N TRP A 342 15.51 22.91 22.50
CA TRP A 342 14.97 21.71 23.11
C TRP A 342 16.03 20.71 23.56
N LYS A 343 15.67 19.89 24.55
CA LYS A 343 16.49 18.73 24.94
C LYS A 343 16.61 17.75 23.77
N GLN A 344 17.74 17.04 23.71
CA GLN A 344 18.16 16.18 22.60
C GLN A 344 17.06 15.32 21.97
N PHE A 345 16.18 14.68 22.78
CA PHE A 345 15.07 13.90 22.22
C PHE A 345 14.15 14.76 21.35
N VAL A 346 13.66 15.88 21.88
CA VAL A 346 12.72 16.76 21.14
C VAL A 346 13.46 17.44 19.99
N SER A 347 14.65 17.99 20.25
CA SER A 347 15.49 18.67 19.26
C SER A 347 15.69 17.82 17.99
N ASN A 348 16.15 16.58 18.15
CA ASN A 348 16.42 15.70 17.00
C ASN A 348 15.18 15.41 16.16
N ARG A 349 13.99 15.23 16.78
CA ARG A 349 12.76 14.98 16.02
C ARG A 349 12.22 16.25 15.36
N VAL A 350 12.38 17.42 16.00
CA VAL A 350 12.00 18.70 15.42
C VAL A 350 12.84 18.97 14.17
N VAL A 351 14.16 18.72 14.20
CA VAL A 351 15.02 18.82 13.00
C VAL A 351 14.49 17.92 11.89
N GLU A 352 14.25 16.63 12.16
CA GLU A 352 13.73 15.69 11.15
C GLU A 352 12.37 16.12 10.58
N ILE A 353 11.49 16.71 11.41
CA ILE A 353 10.18 17.22 10.98
C ILE A 353 10.38 18.43 10.06
N GLN A 354 11.18 19.40 10.48
CA GLN A 354 11.44 20.65 9.75
C GLN A 354 12.14 20.39 8.40
N ASP A 355 12.99 19.37 8.32
CA ASP A 355 13.63 18.91 7.07
C ASP A 355 12.61 18.34 6.06
N CYS A 356 11.47 17.83 6.54
CA CYS A 356 10.43 17.27 5.69
C CYS A 356 9.35 18.29 5.32
N VAL A 357 8.99 19.17 6.28
CA VAL A 357 7.90 20.14 6.14
C VAL A 357 8.26 21.42 6.87
N VAL A 358 8.18 22.55 6.18
CA VAL A 358 8.41 23.86 6.79
C VAL A 358 7.40 24.16 7.90
N PRO A 359 7.81 24.80 9.02
CA PRO A 359 6.95 25.03 10.18
C PRO A 359 5.61 25.74 9.90
N ASP A 360 5.58 26.64 8.91
CA ASP A 360 4.38 27.42 8.55
C ASP A 360 3.25 26.57 7.96
N ARG A 361 3.51 25.31 7.61
CA ARG A 361 2.48 24.38 7.13
C ARG A 361 1.83 23.58 8.26
N TRP A 362 2.21 23.82 9.52
CA TRP A 362 1.64 23.15 10.69
C TRP A 362 0.57 24.00 11.38
N PHE A 363 -0.58 23.38 11.63
CA PHE A 363 -1.75 24.02 12.19
C PHE A 363 -2.37 23.16 13.30
N HIS A 364 -3.10 23.83 14.19
CA HIS A 364 -3.88 23.16 15.22
C HIS A 364 -5.21 22.69 14.65
N CYS A 365 -5.64 21.47 14.99
CA CYS A 365 -6.98 20.94 14.73
C CYS A 365 -7.56 20.42 16.06
N PRO A 366 -8.78 20.80 16.45
CA PRO A 366 -9.39 20.26 17.67
C PRO A 366 -9.45 18.73 17.66
N GLY A 367 -9.14 18.08 18.79
CA GLY A 367 -9.05 16.61 18.85
C GLY A 367 -10.33 15.87 18.44
N LEU A 368 -11.52 16.44 18.69
CA LEU A 368 -12.80 15.86 18.25
C LEU A 368 -13.00 15.89 16.73
N GLU A 369 -12.29 16.80 16.04
CA GLU A 369 -12.32 16.94 14.58
C GLU A 369 -11.13 16.22 13.93
N ASN A 370 -10.24 15.63 14.71
CA ASN A 370 -9.03 14.97 14.22
C ASN A 370 -9.35 13.54 13.73
N PRO A 371 -9.35 13.27 12.39
CA PRO A 371 -9.65 11.94 11.88
C PRO A 371 -8.60 10.89 12.27
N ALA A 372 -7.39 11.33 12.69
CA ALA A 372 -6.35 10.44 13.17
C ALA A 372 -6.65 9.84 14.56
N ASP A 373 -7.62 10.34 15.32
CA ASP A 373 -7.99 9.78 16.64
C ASP A 373 -8.37 8.28 16.54
N ARG A 374 -9.12 7.93 15.49
CA ARG A 374 -9.49 6.54 15.20
C ARG A 374 -8.27 5.65 14.99
N LEU A 375 -7.22 6.19 14.38
CA LEU A 375 -5.99 5.48 14.07
C LEU A 375 -5.21 5.09 15.34
N THR A 376 -5.27 5.91 16.40
CA THR A 376 -4.48 5.72 17.62
C THR A 376 -5.24 4.99 18.73
N ARG A 377 -6.57 5.11 18.76
CA ARG A 377 -7.42 4.41 19.75
C ARG A 377 -7.82 3.02 19.29
N GLY A 378 -7.95 2.84 17.98
CA GLY A 378 -8.43 1.64 17.35
C GLY A 378 -9.95 1.53 17.32
N VAL A 379 -10.47 0.84 16.31
CA VAL A 379 -11.91 0.82 15.97
C VAL A 379 -12.40 -0.62 15.75
N SER A 380 -13.65 -0.88 16.12
CA SER A 380 -14.42 -2.10 15.81
C SER A 380 -14.69 -2.18 14.31
N ALA A 381 -14.65 -3.38 13.72
CA ALA A 381 -15.10 -3.52 12.33
C ALA A 381 -16.64 -3.56 12.21
N VAL A 382 -17.34 -3.78 13.32
CA VAL A 382 -18.80 -3.72 13.48
C VAL A 382 -19.23 -2.35 13.96
#